data_AF-A0A1A8Z968-F1
#
_entry.id   AF-A0A1A8Z968-F1
#
_cell.length_a   1.000
_cell.length_b   1.000
_cell.length_c   1.000
_cell.angle_alpha   90.00
_cell.angle_beta   90.00
_cell.angle_gamma   90.00
#
_symmetry.space_group_name_H-M   'P 1'
#
loop_
_entity.id
_entity.type
_entity.pdbx_description
1 polymer ?
#
loop_
_entity_poly.entity_id
_entity_poly.type
_entity_poly.pdbx_seq_one_letter_code
_entity_poly.pdbx_strand_id
1 'polypeptide(L)'
;MRQGAAAWWVGTLTGMTADTGPLQVWDLLVTAEMARQIRHWRVVEDCSYRVVARLADETWGSATGGNQLFGEDLCAAAARMSGEYLNAEPWS
;
A
#
# COMPACT_ATOMS: atom_id res chain seq x y z
N MET A 1 38.55 13.27 -6.19
CA MET A 1 38.36 12.85 -7.59
C MET A 1 37.39 11.69 -7.60
N ARG A 2 36.27 11.84 -8.32
CA ARG A 2 35.22 10.82 -8.46
C ARG A 2 35.76 9.70 -9.35
N GLN A 3 35.57 8.45 -8.94
CA GLN A 3 35.58 7.32 -9.86
C GLN A 3 34.21 6.66 -9.77
N GLY A 4 33.48 6.76 -10.87
CA GLY A 4 32.26 6.02 -11.11
C GLY A 4 32.59 4.66 -11.72
N ALA A 5 31.81 3.66 -11.37
CA ALA A 5 31.60 2.47 -12.17
C ALA A 5 30.18 1.99 -11.88
N ALA A 6 29.27 2.27 -12.81
CA ALA A 6 27.92 1.74 -12.82
C ALA A 6 27.99 0.24 -13.13
N ALA A 7 27.60 -0.59 -12.16
CA ALA A 7 27.39 -2.02 -12.38
C ALA A 7 25.99 -2.21 -12.95
N TRP A 8 25.93 -2.53 -14.23
CA TRP A 8 24.72 -2.96 -14.93
C TRP A 8 24.45 -4.41 -14.55
N TRP A 9 23.41 -4.66 -13.75
CA TRP A 9 22.82 -6.00 -13.69
C TRP A 9 21.71 -6.09 -14.74
N VAL A 10 22.01 -6.79 -15.83
CA VAL A 10 21.01 -7.35 -16.74
C VAL A 10 20.59 -8.68 -16.14
N GLY A 11 19.47 -8.68 -15.41
CA GLY A 11 18.79 -9.88 -14.93
C GLY A 11 17.56 -10.15 -15.80
N THR A 12 17.60 -11.26 -16.51
CA THR A 12 16.53 -11.82 -17.35
C THR A 12 15.16 -11.85 -16.67
N LEU A 13 14.15 -11.29 -17.33
CA LEU A 13 12.73 -11.45 -17.02
C LEU A 13 12.31 -12.91 -17.27
N THR A 14 12.26 -13.73 -16.24
CA THR A 14 11.57 -15.03 -16.25
C THR A 14 11.13 -15.35 -14.82
N GLY A 15 9.86 -15.08 -14.50
CA GLY A 15 9.32 -15.37 -13.17
C GLY A 15 8.09 -14.54 -12.82
N MET A 16 6.99 -14.80 -13.51
CA MET A 16 5.68 -14.23 -13.21
C MET A 16 5.11 -14.93 -11.96
N THR A 17 5.59 -14.54 -10.78
CA THR A 17 5.00 -14.88 -9.47
C THR A 17 5.06 -13.63 -8.59
N ALA A 18 3.90 -12.99 -8.39
CA ALA A 18 3.62 -11.88 -7.48
C ALA A 18 4.80 -11.35 -6.64
N ASP A 19 5.60 -10.47 -7.24
CA ASP A 19 6.56 -9.63 -6.53
C ASP A 19 5.78 -8.45 -5.93
N THR A 20 5.09 -8.69 -4.81
CA THR A 20 4.51 -7.59 -4.03
C THR A 20 5.02 -7.66 -2.60
N GLY A 21 6.30 -7.33 -2.46
CA GLY A 21 6.89 -6.97 -1.17
C GLY A 21 6.14 -5.80 -0.50
N PRO A 22 6.48 -5.48 0.76
CA PRO A 22 5.80 -4.42 1.50
C PRO A 22 5.93 -3.06 0.79
N LEU A 23 4.86 -2.26 0.82
CA LEU A 23 4.83 -0.93 0.21
C LEU A 23 5.01 0.15 1.28
N GLN A 24 5.84 1.16 1.02
CA GLN A 24 6.00 2.30 1.93
C GLN A 24 4.99 3.40 1.60
N VAL A 25 4.24 3.83 2.61
CA VAL A 25 3.27 4.94 2.55
C VAL A 25 3.49 5.79 3.79
N TRP A 26 3.93 7.05 3.65
CA TRP A 26 4.11 7.96 4.79
C TRP A 26 4.92 7.35 5.95
N ASP A 27 6.09 6.77 5.63
CA ASP A 27 6.96 6.04 6.57
C ASP A 27 6.32 4.79 7.24
N LEU A 28 5.14 4.35 6.79
CA LEU A 28 4.50 3.10 7.18
C LEU A 28 4.77 2.02 6.12
N LEU A 29 5.28 0.87 6.56
CA LEU A 29 5.44 -0.33 5.74
C LEU A 29 4.13 -1.13 5.72
N VAL A 30 3.39 -1.07 4.61
CA VAL A 30 2.17 -1.84 4.37
C VAL A 30 2.56 -3.28 4.00
N THR A 31 2.19 -4.22 4.87
CA THR A 31 2.37 -5.66 4.64
C THR A 31 1.11 -6.30 4.04
N ALA A 32 1.22 -7.55 3.58
CA ALA A 32 0.06 -8.27 3.02
C ALA A 32 -1.07 -8.50 4.04
N GLU A 33 -0.75 -8.59 5.33
CA GLU A 33 -1.77 -8.62 6.39
C GLU A 33 -2.49 -7.27 6.49
N MET A 34 -1.73 -6.17 6.54
CA MET A 34 -2.29 -4.83 6.60
C MET A 34 -3.14 -4.52 5.35
N ALA A 35 -2.69 -4.94 4.17
CA ALA A 35 -3.46 -4.78 2.94
C ALA A 35 -4.81 -5.50 2.99
N ARG A 36 -4.87 -6.72 3.53
CA ARG A 36 -6.13 -7.44 3.73
C ARG A 36 -7.04 -6.73 4.73
N GLN A 37 -6.48 -6.18 5.80
CA GLN A 37 -7.25 -5.42 6.79
C GLN A 37 -7.79 -4.11 6.21
N ILE A 38 -6.97 -3.34 5.48
CA ILE A 38 -7.38 -2.10 4.79
C ILE A 38 -8.50 -2.42 3.81
N ARG A 39 -8.37 -3.52 3.06
CA ARG A 39 -9.41 -4.01 2.16
C ARG A 39 -10.70 -4.33 2.88
N HIS A 40 -10.63 -4.99 4.03
CA HIS A 40 -11.80 -5.29 4.83
C HIS A 40 -12.54 -4.02 5.25
N TRP A 41 -11.81 -3.04 5.81
CA TRP A 41 -12.38 -1.74 6.18
C TRP A 41 -13.01 -1.03 4.98
N ARG A 42 -12.30 -0.97 3.84
CA ARG A 42 -12.79 -0.21 2.67
C ARG A 42 -13.97 -0.88 1.97
N VAL A 43 -13.99 -2.20 1.81
CA VAL A 43 -15.02 -2.94 1.03
C VAL A 43 -16.15 -3.45 1.88
N VAL A 44 -15.80 -4.12 2.97
CA VAL A 44 -16.76 -4.93 3.71
C VAL A 44 -17.47 -4.04 4.72
N GLU A 45 -16.74 -3.15 5.37
CA GLU A 45 -17.30 -2.17 6.31
C GLU A 45 -17.66 -0.83 5.65
N ASP A 46 -17.37 -0.66 4.35
CA ASP A 46 -17.59 0.57 3.58
C ASP A 46 -17.08 1.84 4.26
N CYS A 47 -15.91 1.74 4.90
CA CYS A 47 -15.29 2.88 5.57
C CYS A 47 -14.80 3.90 4.54
N SER A 48 -15.09 5.19 4.78
CA SER A 48 -14.45 6.28 4.03
C SER A 48 -12.92 6.30 4.23
N TYR A 49 -12.17 6.90 3.30
CA TYR A 49 -10.71 7.05 3.42
C TYR A 49 -10.28 7.72 4.73
N ARG A 50 -11.06 8.69 5.21
CA ARG A 50 -10.80 9.37 6.48
C ARG A 50 -10.90 8.42 7.67
N VAL A 51 -11.89 7.52 7.64
CA VAL A 51 -12.08 6.50 8.68
C VAL A 51 -10.98 5.45 8.59
N VAL A 52 -10.59 5.02 7.38
CA VAL A 52 -9.44 4.11 7.18
C VAL A 52 -8.16 4.69 7.78
N ALA A 53 -7.86 5.97 7.52
CA ALA A 53 -6.69 6.64 8.10
C ALA A 53 -6.73 6.66 9.64
N ARG A 54 -7.91 6.92 10.22
CA ARG A 54 -8.08 6.91 11.67
C ARG A 54 -7.92 5.50 12.25
N LEU A 55 -8.47 4.48 11.62
CA LEU A 55 -8.30 3.09 12.03
C LEU A 55 -6.83 2.66 11.92
N ALA A 56 -6.11 3.12 10.90
CA ALA A 56 -4.67 2.90 10.78
C ALA A 56 -3.88 3.59 11.91
N ASP A 57 -4.25 4.81 12.27
CA ASP A 57 -3.64 5.50 13.42
C ASP A 57 -3.91 4.73 14.74
N GLU A 58 -5.14 4.26 14.94
CA GLU A 58 -5.55 3.52 16.15
C GLU A 58 -4.94 2.11 16.21
N THR A 59 -4.72 1.46 15.05
CA THR A 59 -4.23 0.07 14.97
C THR A 59 -2.70 0.00 14.88
N TRP A 60 -2.06 0.94 14.17
CA TRP A 60 -0.63 0.88 13.82
C TRP A 60 0.17 2.13 14.21
N GLY A 61 -0.47 3.18 14.72
CA GLY A 61 0.23 4.34 15.26
C GLY A 61 0.82 5.28 14.21
N SER A 62 0.26 5.35 13.00
CA SER A 62 0.74 6.24 11.91
C SER A 62 0.62 7.75 12.20
N ALA A 63 -0.09 8.15 13.26
CA ALA A 63 -0.22 9.52 13.76
C ALA A 63 -0.62 10.57 12.70
N THR A 64 -1.42 10.18 11.70
CA THR A 64 -1.84 11.06 10.60
C THR A 64 -3.05 11.92 10.95
N GLY A 65 -3.75 11.62 12.04
CA GLY A 65 -4.94 12.33 12.49
C GLY A 65 -6.16 12.05 11.62
N GLY A 66 -6.25 10.85 11.03
CA GLY A 66 -7.30 10.53 10.06
C GLY A 66 -7.19 11.36 8.78
N ASN A 67 -5.98 11.62 8.29
CA ASN A 67 -5.79 12.38 7.05
C ASN A 67 -6.38 11.59 5.86
N GLN A 68 -7.29 12.22 5.11
CA GLN A 68 -7.96 11.60 3.98
C GLN A 68 -6.98 11.14 2.89
N LEU A 69 -5.95 11.93 2.58
CA LEU A 69 -4.96 11.58 1.54
C LEU A 69 -4.13 10.36 1.97
N PHE A 70 -3.77 10.28 3.26
CA PHE A 70 -3.11 9.10 3.81
C PHE A 70 -4.00 7.86 3.71
N GLY A 71 -5.30 7.98 4.00
CA GLY A 71 -6.25 6.89 3.86
C GLY A 71 -6.42 6.42 2.41
N GLU A 72 -6.39 7.34 1.45
CA GLU A 72 -6.42 7.02 0.02
C GLU A 72 -5.14 6.30 -0.42
N ASP A 73 -3.96 6.80 -0.03
CA ASP A 73 -2.67 6.16 -0.32
C ASP A 73 -2.57 4.75 0.30
N LEU A 74 -3.10 4.56 1.52
CA LEU A 74 -3.20 3.25 2.16
C LEU A 74 -4.06 2.29 1.36
N CYS A 75 -5.23 2.75 0.90
CA CYS A 75 -6.08 1.95 0.04
C CYS A 75 -5.31 1.63 -1.25
N ALA A 76 -4.76 2.63 -1.97
CA ALA A 76 -4.00 2.39 -3.20
C ALA A 76 -2.88 1.34 -3.04
N ALA A 77 -2.12 1.41 -1.95
CA ALA A 77 -1.12 0.39 -1.61
C ALA A 77 -1.74 -0.99 -1.42
N ALA A 78 -2.83 -1.11 -0.65
CA ALA A 78 -3.50 -2.37 -0.40
C ALA A 78 -4.11 -3.00 -1.67
N ALA A 79 -4.65 -2.20 -2.60
CA ALA A 79 -5.16 -2.65 -3.91
C ALA A 79 -4.01 -3.26 -4.70
N ARG A 80 -2.91 -2.51 -4.82
CA ARG A 80 -1.72 -2.96 -5.54
C ARG A 80 -1.15 -4.25 -4.96
N MET A 81 -1.14 -4.39 -3.63
CA MET A 81 -0.73 -5.63 -2.95
C MET A 81 -1.62 -6.82 -3.29
N SER A 82 -2.91 -6.59 -3.51
CA SER A 82 -3.90 -7.62 -3.83
C SER A 82 -4.04 -7.86 -5.35
N GLY A 83 -3.32 -7.11 -6.19
CA GLY A 83 -3.49 -7.13 -7.64
C GLY A 83 -4.81 -6.52 -8.12
N GLU A 84 -5.49 -5.75 -7.25
CA GLU A 84 -6.74 -5.04 -7.52
C GLU A 84 -6.45 -3.58 -7.94
N TYR A 85 -7.47 -2.89 -8.42
CA TYR A 85 -7.40 -1.47 -8.79
C TYR A 85 -8.37 -0.65 -7.92
N LEU A 86 -7.88 0.44 -7.33
CA LEU A 86 -8.67 1.33 -6.44
C LEU A 86 -9.80 2.09 -7.17
N ASN A 87 -9.86 2.05 -8.50
CA ASN A 87 -10.89 2.70 -9.33
C ASN A 87 -11.79 1.70 -10.06
N ALA A 88 -11.79 0.44 -9.64
CA ALA A 88 -12.62 -0.62 -10.17
C ALA A 88 -13.19 -1.44 -9.01
N GLU A 89 -14.39 -2.00 -9.19
CA GLU A 89 -15.01 -2.91 -8.23
C GLU A 89 -14.02 -3.97 -7.71
N PRO A 90 -13.90 -4.15 -6.38
CA PRO A 90 -14.79 -3.63 -5.34
C PRO A 90 -14.49 -2.19 -4.88
N TRP A 91 -13.44 -1.54 -5.39
CA TRP A 91 -13.07 -0.18 -4.98
C TRP A 91 -13.41 0.80 -6.08
N SER A 92 -14.64 1.30 -6.04
CA SER A 92 -15.09 2.61 -6.49
C SER A 92 -16.24 3.01 -5.58
#